data_AF-A0A0W1EID2-F1
#
_entry.id   AF-A0A0W1EID2-F1
#
_cell.length_a   1.000
_cell.length_b   1.000
_cell.length_c   1.000
_cell.angle_alpha   90.00
_cell.angle_beta   90.00
_cell.angle_gamma   90.00
#
_symmetry.space_group_name_H-M   'P 1'
#
loop_
_entity.id
_entity.type
_entity.pdbx_description
1 polymer ?
#
loop_
_entity_poly.entity_id
_entity_poly.type
_entity_poly.pdbx_seq_one_letter_code
_entity_poly.pdbx_strand_id
1 'polypeptide(L)' 'MMLNCHDTTFLMSQRRERDLSFSERMKLRLHAGMCRHCANFERQLPLLGEAAKRLAAQEDDHGV' A
#
# COMPACT_ATOMS: atom_id res chain seq x y z
N MET A 1 -12.61 -17.17 5.25
CA MET A 1 -11.46 -16.88 6.12
C MET A 1 -10.26 -17.54 5.48
N MET A 2 -9.34 -16.75 4.90
CA MET A 2 -7.98 -17.11 4.45
C MET A 2 -7.47 -15.91 3.62
N LEU A 3 -7.22 -14.80 4.30
CA LEU A 3 -6.29 -13.80 3.80
C LEU A 3 -5.07 -13.97 4.69
N ASN A 4 -4.01 -14.52 4.10
CA ASN A 4 -2.75 -14.61 4.80
C ASN A 4 -2.06 -13.24 4.74
N CYS A 5 -1.07 -13.04 5.61
CA CYS A 5 -0.27 -11.82 5.60
C CYS A 5 0.29 -11.55 4.19
N HIS A 6 0.69 -12.60 3.47
CA HIS A 6 1.18 -12.54 2.09
C HIS A 6 0.15 -11.95 1.11
N ASP A 7 -1.07 -12.50 1.07
CA ASP A 7 -2.13 -12.02 0.16
C ASP A 7 -2.54 -10.58 0.49
N THR A 8 -2.51 -10.25 1.78
CA THR A 8 -2.78 -8.90 2.28
C THR A 8 -1.72 -7.93 1.76
N THR A 9 -0.43 -8.26 1.93
CA THR A 9 0.66 -7.44 1.40
C THR A 9 0.64 -7.34 -0.13
N PHE A 10 0.24 -8.41 -0.81
CA PHE A 10 0.12 -8.44 -2.27
C PHE A 10 -1.00 -7.52 -2.77
N LEU A 11 -2.17 -7.56 -2.13
CA LEU A 11 -3.27 -6.64 -2.42
C LEU A 11 -2.91 -5.19 -2.06
N MET A 12 -2.16 -4.97 -0.99
CA MET A 12 -1.66 -3.64 -0.62
C MET A 12 -0.71 -3.05 -1.68
N SER A 13 0.14 -3.87 -2.29
CA SER A 13 0.95 -3.46 -3.44
C SER A 13 0.08 -3.17 -4.65
N GLN A 14 -0.83 -4.09 -5.00
CA GLN A 14 -1.74 -3.91 -6.14
C GLN A 14 -2.59 -2.65 -6.02
N ARG A 15 -2.96 -2.20 -4.82
CA ARG A 15 -3.68 -0.92 -4.60
C ARG A 15 -2.95 0.30 -5.19
N ARG A 16 -1.62 0.21 -5.38
CA ARG A 16 -0.81 1.29 -5.96
C ARG A 16 -0.86 1.30 -7.47
N GLU A 17 -0.94 0.13 -8.07
CA GLU A 17 -0.94 -0.07 -9.52
C GLU A 17 -2.36 -0.03 -10.09
N ARG A 18 -3.34 -0.55 -9.34
CA ARG A 18 -4.76 -0.58 -9.69
C ARG A 18 -5.63 -0.18 -8.51
N ASP A 19 -6.81 0.37 -8.81
CA ASP A 19 -7.83 0.53 -7.80
C ASP A 19 -8.35 -0.83 -7.34
N LEU A 20 -8.27 -1.07 -6.03
CA LEU A 20 -8.89 -2.23 -5.41
C LEU A 20 -10.41 -2.07 -5.36
N SER A 21 -11.11 -3.18 -5.58
CA SER A 21 -12.55 -3.27 -5.39
C SER A 21 -12.93 -3.01 -3.93
N PHE A 22 -14.16 -2.53 -3.70
CA PHE A 22 -14.65 -2.23 -2.35
C PHE A 22 -14.51 -3.43 -1.39
N SER A 23 -14.81 -4.63 -1.89
CA SER A 23 -14.66 -5.90 -1.17
C SER A 23 -13.20 -6.23 -0.80
N GLU A 24 -12.24 -5.93 -1.68
CA GLU A 24 -10.81 -6.13 -1.42
C GLU A 24 -10.30 -5.16 -0.35
N ARG A 25 -10.73 -3.89 -0.42
CA ARG A 25 -10.41 -2.87 0.61
C ARG A 25 -10.96 -3.27 1.99
N MET A 26 -12.18 -3.78 2.05
CA MET A 26 -12.81 -4.17 3.32
C MET A 26 -12.11 -5.36 3.96
N LYS A 27 -11.72 -6.35 3.13
CA LYS A 27 -10.91 -7.50 3.52
C LYS A 27 -9.54 -7.11 4.07
N LEU A 28 -8.85 -6.17 3.42
CA LEU A 28 -7.58 -5.62 3.89
C LEU A 28 -7.70 -4.98 5.27
N ARG A 29 -8.71 -4.11 5.48
CA ARG A 29 -8.93 -3.45 6.77
C ARG A 29 -9.24 -4.44 7.89
N LEU A 30 -10.04 -5.47 7.62
CA LEU A 30 -10.33 -6.54 8.58
C LEU A 30 -9.05 -7.26 9.00
N HIS A 31 -8.23 -7.69 8.03
CA HIS A 31 -6.98 -8.38 8.34
C HIS A 31 -5.96 -7.48 9.03
N ALA A 32 -5.76 -6.25 8.55
CA ALA A 32 -4.85 -5.27 9.15
C ALA A 32 -5.30 -4.90 10.59
N GLY A 33 -6.60 -4.85 10.85
CA GLY A 33 -7.12 -4.62 12.21
C GLY A 33 -6.81 -5.77 13.19
N MET A 34 -6.72 -7.01 12.70
CA MET A 34 -6.42 -8.20 13.50
C MET A 34 -4.92 -8.53 13.55
N CYS A 35 -4.15 -8.12 12.54
CA CYS A 35 -2.72 -8.39 12.40
C CYS A 35 -1.91 -7.10 12.49
N ARG A 36 -1.23 -6.89 13.62
CA ARG A 36 -0.39 -5.70 13.87
C ARG A 36 0.70 -5.48 12.82
N HIS A 37 1.28 -6.54 12.28
CA HIS A 37 2.30 -6.45 11.23
C HIS A 37 1.73 -5.84 9.95
N CYS A 38 0.58 -6.37 9.49
CA CYS A 38 -0.09 -5.82 8.32
C CYS A 38 -0.61 -4.40 8.56
N ALA A 39 -1.09 -4.09 9.78
CA ALA A 39 -1.48 -2.73 10.15
C ALA A 39 -0.30 -1.74 10.09
N ASN A 40 0.87 -2.14 10.58
CA ASN A 40 2.07 -1.31 10.52
C ASN A 40 2.54 -1.11 9.08
N PHE A 41 2.54 -2.17 8.29
CA PHE A 41 2.90 -2.13 6.87
C PHE A 41 1.95 -1.22 6.06
N GLU A 42 0.63 -1.31 6.31
CA GLU A 42 -0.37 -0.44 5.67
C GLU A 42 -0.08 1.05 5.94
N ARG A 43 0.37 1.38 7.16
CA ARG A 43 0.72 2.76 7.54
C ARG A 43 2.04 3.24 6.93
N GLN A 44 3.03 2.35 6.80
CA GLN A 44 4.33 2.70 6.25
C GLN A 44 4.32 2.83 4.73
N LEU A 45 3.50 2.02 4.04
CA LEU A 45 3.38 2.05 2.59
C LEU A 45 3.18 3.48 2.02
N PRO A 46 2.11 4.23 2.35
CA PRO A 46 1.84 5.51 1.71
C PRO A 46 3.00 6.50 1.83
N LEU A 47 3.76 6.45 2.93
CA LEU A 47 4.96 7.28 3.11
C LEU A 47 6.04 6.97 2.06
N LEU A 48 6.29 5.68 1.78
CA LEU A 48 7.20 5.26 0.70
C LEU A 48 6.70 5.70 -0.67
N GLY A 49 5.39 5.62 -0.90
CA GLY A 49 4.80 6.06 -2.17
C GLY A 49 4.89 7.57 -2.37
N GLU A 50 4.66 8.34 -1.31
CA GLU A 50 4.76 9.80 -1.34
C GLU A 50 6.21 10.26 -1.48
N ALA A 51 7.14 9.65 -0.75
CA ALA A 51 8.57 9.92 -0.92
C ALA A 51 9.03 9.63 -2.37
N ALA A 52 8.69 8.46 -2.93
CA ALA A 52 9.03 8.12 -4.31
C ALA A 52 8.44 9.12 -5.33
N LYS A 53 7.18 9.54 -5.13
CA LYS A 53 6.56 10.59 -5.96
C LYS A 53 7.26 11.94 -5.84
N ARG A 54 7.68 12.31 -4.63
CA ARG A 54 8.42 13.57 -4.39
C ARG A 54 9.81 13.54 -5.03
N LEU A 55 10.50 12.40 -5.00
CA LEU A 55 11.77 12.22 -5.72
C LEU A 55 11.56 12.32 -7.23
N ALA A 56 10.60 11.57 -7.79
CA ALA A 56 10.30 11.63 -9.22
C ALA A 56 9.87 13.03 -9.69
N ALA A 57 9.18 13.80 -8.83
CA ALA A 57 8.84 15.20 -9.12
C ALA A 57 10.04 16.16 -8.98
N GLN A 58 11.08 15.79 -8.23
CA GLN A 58 12.31 16.57 -8.07
C GLN A 58 13.29 16.33 -9.24
N GLU A 59 13.29 15.14 -9.83
CA GLU A 59 14.11 14.83 -11.01
C GLU A 59 13.66 15.60 -12.27
N ASP A 60 12.41 16.09 -12.31
CA ASP A 60 11.89 16.95 -13.38
C ASP A 60 12.37 18.42 -13.27
N ASP A 61 12.93 18.83 -12.12
CA ASP A 61 13.46 20.19 -11.85
C ASP A 61 15.00 20.29 -11.99
N HIS A 62 15.70 19.16 -12.18
CA HIS A 62 17.15 19.13 -12.48
C HIS A 62 17.44 18.47 -13.84
N GLY A 63 16.62 18.83 -14.84
CA GLY A 63 16.97 18.72 -16.25
C GLY A 63 17.56 20.02 -16.79
N VAL A 64 18.78 20.37 -16.40
CA VAL A 64 19.72 21.24 -17.14
C VAL A 64 21.13 20.70 -17.00
#